data_AF-A0A355F005-F1
#
_entry.id   AF-A0A355F005-F1
#
_cell.length_a   1.000
_cell.length_b   1.000
_cell.length_c   1.000
_cell.angle_alpha   90.00
_cell.angle_beta   90.00
_cell.angle_gamma   90.00
#
_symmetry.space_group_name_H-M   'P 1'
#
loop_
_entity.id
_entity.type
_entity.pdbx_description
1 polymer ?
#
loop_
_entity_poly.entity_id
_entity_poly.type
_entity_poly.pdbx_seq_one_letter_code
_entity_poly.pdbx_strand_id
1 'polypeptide(L)'
;MRRRLSIIPQLLVFLVSSAAFGLSPSTGFSSTTGALTWRGDTSTANGPIPGTSAGTITGILLAVGDRVTFAATGTVNTLPPDPAGNASPDGNPFPCTPACQLPSAKFGALIGKIGTDGSWFLVGSSKLITANRRGGLILGINDTIHNNNTGSFNVTVSVEGTLTPCVPGPSTLCLAEGRFRVEVAWRNSGQTGFGNAAACGTADSGLVWFFAQTNWEMLVKIINGCGLNSRYWVFMAATTNVEFTLRVTDTETGAVQQYFNPLGRLAPPLADTGAFATCP
;
A
#
# COMPACT_ATOMS: atom_id res chain seq x y z
N MET A 1 -47.37 -55.98 -24.63
CA MET A 1 -46.31 -55.17 -25.29
C MET A 1 -45.77 -54.16 -24.28
N ARG A 2 -44.46 -54.23 -23.95
CA ARG A 2 -43.78 -53.29 -23.05
C ARG A 2 -43.40 -52.02 -23.81
N ARG A 3 -43.61 -50.83 -23.24
CA ARG A 3 -42.86 -49.62 -23.63
C ARG A 3 -42.35 -48.92 -22.37
N ARG A 4 -41.02 -48.86 -22.26
CA ARG A 4 -40.29 -47.97 -21.34
C ARG A 4 -40.26 -46.58 -21.98
N LEU A 5 -40.57 -45.52 -21.23
CA LEU A 5 -40.16 -44.17 -21.57
C LEU A 5 -38.96 -43.79 -20.68
N SER A 6 -37.88 -43.39 -21.33
CA SER A 6 -36.65 -42.89 -20.74
C SER A 6 -36.79 -41.39 -20.49
N ILE A 7 -36.52 -40.93 -19.26
CA ILE A 7 -36.47 -39.50 -18.92
C ILE A 7 -34.99 -39.09 -18.96
N ILE A 8 -34.66 -38.10 -19.80
CA ILE A 8 -33.35 -37.42 -19.82
C ILE A 8 -33.56 -36.03 -19.19
N PRO A 9 -32.78 -35.60 -18.19
CA PRO A 9 -32.84 -34.23 -17.69
C PRO A 9 -31.95 -33.32 -18.55
N GLN A 10 -32.53 -32.25 -19.11
CA GLN A 10 -31.76 -31.17 -19.74
C GLN A 10 -31.27 -30.20 -18.67
N LEU A 11 -29.95 -30.02 -18.60
CA LEU A 11 -29.26 -29.03 -17.78
C LEU A 11 -29.26 -27.70 -18.55
N LEU A 12 -29.88 -26.65 -17.99
CA LEU A 12 -29.85 -25.29 -18.56
C LEU A 12 -28.68 -24.51 -17.94
N VAL A 13 -27.63 -24.26 -18.72
CA VAL A 13 -26.51 -23.37 -18.35
C VAL A 13 -26.76 -22.01 -18.98
N PHE A 14 -26.94 -20.97 -18.16
CA PHE A 14 -26.93 -19.58 -18.63
C PHE A 14 -25.49 -19.09 -18.77
N LEU A 15 -25.05 -18.91 -20.02
CA LEU A 15 -23.84 -18.16 -20.38
C LEU A 15 -24.18 -16.67 -20.45
N VAL A 16 -23.52 -15.84 -19.64
CA VAL A 16 -23.52 -14.38 -19.84
C VAL A 16 -22.33 -14.04 -20.74
N SER A 17 -22.63 -13.55 -21.94
CA SER A 17 -21.66 -13.16 -22.98
C SER A 17 -20.93 -11.87 -22.59
N SER A 18 -19.59 -11.91 -22.55
CA SER A 18 -18.74 -10.72 -22.50
C SER A 18 -18.52 -10.20 -23.92
N ALA A 19 -19.00 -8.99 -24.23
CA ALA A 19 -18.64 -8.30 -25.46
C ALA A 19 -17.26 -7.65 -25.30
N ALA A 20 -16.30 -8.09 -26.11
CA ALA A 20 -14.97 -7.51 -26.23
C ALA A 20 -15.00 -6.28 -27.16
N PHE A 21 -14.53 -5.12 -26.68
CA PHE A 21 -14.16 -4.00 -27.54
C PHE A 21 -12.70 -4.20 -27.98
N GLY A 22 -12.50 -4.28 -29.30
CA GLY A 22 -11.17 -4.38 -29.92
C GLY A 22 -10.49 -3.03 -30.05
N LEU A 23 -9.21 -2.99 -29.68
CA LEU A 23 -8.23 -2.03 -30.17
C LEU A 23 -6.93 -2.79 -30.48
N SER A 24 -6.41 -2.57 -31.69
CA SER A 24 -5.22 -3.21 -32.26
C SER A 24 -3.94 -2.92 -31.46
N PRO A 25 -2.94 -3.82 -31.47
CA PRO A 25 -1.65 -3.58 -30.81
C PRO A 25 -0.74 -2.78 -31.75
N SER A 26 -0.48 -1.52 -31.43
CA SER A 26 0.68 -0.81 -31.98
C SER A 26 1.90 -1.06 -31.09
N THR A 27 2.83 -1.80 -31.66
CA THR A 27 4.27 -1.93 -31.39
C THR A 27 4.93 -0.92 -30.45
N GLY A 28 5.71 -1.46 -29.50
CA GLY A 28 7.02 -0.92 -29.11
C GLY A 28 7.03 0.01 -27.91
N PHE A 29 7.27 -0.54 -26.72
CA PHE A 29 7.90 0.24 -25.64
C PHE A 29 9.19 -0.43 -25.21
N SER A 30 10.26 0.34 -25.43
CA SER A 30 11.61 0.13 -24.91
C SER A 30 11.59 0.09 -23.39
N SER A 31 12.35 -0.83 -22.81
CA SER A 31 12.52 -0.97 -21.35
C SER A 31 13.17 0.29 -20.77
N THR A 32 12.39 1.12 -20.09
CA THR A 32 12.92 2.15 -19.20
C THR A 32 13.39 1.49 -17.91
N THR A 33 14.67 1.68 -17.59
CA THR A 33 15.26 1.49 -16.27
C THR A 33 14.39 2.22 -15.23
N GLY A 34 13.89 1.50 -14.22
CA GLY A 34 13.09 2.10 -13.13
C GLY A 34 11.67 1.53 -12.92
N ALA A 35 11.36 0.33 -13.41
CA ALA A 35 10.13 -0.36 -13.00
C ALA A 35 10.20 -0.70 -11.50
N LEU A 36 9.30 -0.11 -10.71
CA LEU A 36 9.10 -0.43 -9.29
C LEU A 36 8.74 -1.91 -9.17
N THR A 37 9.62 -2.71 -8.60
CA THR A 37 9.31 -4.09 -8.21
C THR A 37 8.48 -4.07 -6.93
N TRP A 38 7.24 -4.55 -7.00
CA TRP A 38 6.38 -4.77 -5.83
C TRP A 38 6.74 -6.04 -5.05
N ARG A 39 6.27 -6.08 -3.80
CA ARG A 39 6.67 -6.95 -2.69
C ARG A 39 6.78 -8.44 -3.03
N GLY A 40 7.99 -8.99 -2.92
CA GLY A 40 8.18 -10.19 -2.09
C GLY A 40 8.34 -9.78 -0.62
N ASP A 41 8.59 -10.73 0.28
CA ASP A 41 8.89 -10.50 1.72
C ASP A 41 9.96 -9.40 1.98
N THR A 42 10.72 -9.06 0.94
CA THR A 42 11.63 -7.92 0.85
C THR A 42 11.28 -7.08 -0.38
N SER A 43 11.01 -5.77 -0.20
CA SER A 43 10.91 -4.81 -1.31
C SER A 43 12.20 -4.03 -1.44
N THR A 44 12.86 -4.13 -2.59
CA THR A 44 14.12 -3.42 -2.83
C THR A 44 13.94 -2.29 -3.84
N ALA A 45 14.28 -1.06 -3.46
CA ALA A 45 14.43 0.05 -4.41
C ALA A 45 15.90 0.41 -4.57
N ASN A 46 16.31 0.71 -5.80
CA ASN A 46 17.66 1.11 -6.16
C ASN A 46 17.61 2.42 -6.93
N GLY A 47 18.54 3.34 -6.64
CA GLY A 47 18.66 4.54 -7.44
C GLY A 47 19.77 5.49 -6.99
N PRO A 48 20.22 6.39 -7.88
CA PRO A 48 21.19 7.40 -7.51
C PRO A 48 20.52 8.50 -6.65
N ILE A 49 21.20 8.91 -5.58
CA ILE A 49 20.92 10.15 -4.85
C ILE A 49 21.98 11.17 -5.29
N PRO A 50 21.60 12.17 -6.10
CA PRO A 50 22.54 13.20 -6.56
C PRO A 50 23.14 13.96 -5.38
N GLY A 51 24.42 14.36 -5.50
CA GLY A 51 25.10 15.22 -4.53
C GLY A 51 24.34 16.51 -4.22
N THR A 52 23.56 16.99 -5.20
CA THR A 52 22.72 18.19 -5.12
C THR A 52 21.37 17.98 -4.43
N SER A 53 21.07 16.77 -3.95
CA SER A 53 19.76 16.47 -3.38
C SER A 53 19.64 16.91 -1.92
N ALA A 54 18.72 17.83 -1.65
CA ALA A 54 18.23 18.15 -0.30
C ALA A 54 17.07 17.23 0.16
N GLY A 55 16.65 16.28 -0.68
CA GLY A 55 15.49 15.43 -0.40
C GLY A 55 14.88 14.83 -1.66
N THR A 56 15.43 13.72 -2.14
CA THR A 56 14.87 12.87 -3.19
C THR A 56 13.74 12.03 -2.62
N ILE A 57 12.54 12.15 -3.19
CA ILE A 57 11.42 11.25 -2.93
C ILE A 57 11.73 9.90 -3.59
N THR A 58 11.80 8.83 -2.81
CA THR A 58 12.22 7.50 -3.30
C THR A 58 11.09 6.70 -3.96
N GLY A 59 9.82 7.10 -3.74
CA GLY A 59 8.66 6.30 -4.09
C GLY A 59 8.35 5.16 -3.11
N ILE A 60 9.23 4.88 -2.14
CA ILE A 60 8.97 3.89 -1.09
C ILE A 60 8.02 4.49 -0.05
N LEU A 61 6.87 3.85 0.17
CA LEU A 61 5.95 4.16 1.25
C LEU A 61 6.20 3.20 2.41
N LEU A 62 6.55 3.74 3.58
CA LEU A 62 6.78 2.95 4.80
C LEU A 62 5.55 2.98 5.71
N ALA A 63 5.29 1.87 6.39
CA ALA A 63 4.34 1.73 7.49
C ALA A 63 5.07 1.71 8.85
N VAL A 64 4.33 1.94 9.94
CA VAL A 64 4.88 1.78 11.30
C VAL A 64 5.24 0.31 11.51
N GLY A 65 6.46 0.04 11.96
CA GLY A 65 6.96 -1.31 12.27
C GLY A 65 7.84 -1.93 11.18
N ASP A 66 7.79 -1.42 9.94
CA ASP A 66 8.62 -1.94 8.84
C ASP A 66 10.10 -1.95 9.23
N ARG A 67 10.79 -3.07 8.98
CA ARG A 67 12.25 -3.17 9.11
C ARG A 67 12.86 -2.73 7.79
N VAL A 68 13.64 -1.66 7.81
CA VAL A 68 14.22 -1.05 6.61
C VAL A 68 15.74 -1.12 6.67
N THR A 69 16.33 -1.83 5.72
CA THR A 69 17.78 -1.94 5.54
C THR A 69 18.23 -1.05 4.40
N PHE A 70 19.28 -0.28 4.63
CA PHE A 70 19.92 0.60 3.67
C PHE A 70 21.33 0.08 3.39
N ALA A 71 21.74 0.13 2.13
CA ALA A 71 23.13 0.01 1.72
C ALA A 71 23.43 1.10 0.69
N ALA A 72 24.53 1.81 0.86
CA ALA A 72 24.91 2.92 -0.01
C ALA A 72 26.39 2.87 -0.37
N THR A 73 26.70 3.23 -1.60
CA THR A 73 28.07 3.37 -2.12
C THR A 73 28.18 4.62 -2.99
N GLY A 74 29.39 4.99 -3.40
CA GLY A 74 29.65 6.15 -4.26
C GLY A 74 30.32 7.30 -3.53
N THR A 75 30.33 8.47 -4.17
CA THR A 75 31.02 9.66 -3.66
C THR A 75 30.27 10.92 -4.05
N VAL A 76 30.13 11.82 -3.09
CA VAL A 76 29.64 13.18 -3.28
C VAL A 76 30.75 14.14 -2.85
N ASN A 77 30.96 15.24 -3.58
CA ASN A 77 31.87 16.29 -3.17
C ASN A 77 31.06 17.54 -2.78
N THR A 78 31.20 17.99 -1.53
CA THR A 78 30.48 19.13 -0.94
C THR A 78 31.24 20.47 -1.08
N LEU A 79 32.48 20.44 -1.58
CA LEU A 79 33.31 21.62 -1.81
C LEU A 79 34.09 21.49 -3.13
N PRO A 80 33.45 21.25 -4.28
CA PRO A 80 34.18 21.03 -5.51
C PRO A 80 34.92 22.31 -5.94
N PRO A 81 36.14 22.19 -6.52
CA PRO A 81 36.80 20.94 -6.91
C PRO A 81 37.69 20.32 -5.82
N ASP A 82 37.68 20.83 -4.59
CA ASP A 82 38.58 20.38 -3.52
C ASP A 82 38.32 18.91 -3.13
N PRO A 83 39.30 18.00 -3.27
CA PRO A 83 39.16 16.61 -2.86
C PRO A 83 38.88 16.42 -1.37
N ALA A 84 39.20 17.40 -0.51
CA ALA A 84 38.84 17.36 0.90
C ALA A 84 37.32 17.34 1.12
N GLY A 85 36.55 17.87 0.16
CA GLY A 85 35.09 17.83 0.15
C GLY A 85 34.51 16.46 -0.21
N ASN A 86 35.32 15.48 -0.64
CA ASN A 86 34.85 14.15 -1.00
C ASN A 86 34.31 13.41 0.24
N ALA A 87 33.05 13.03 0.15
CA ALA A 87 32.30 12.29 1.15
C ALA A 87 31.96 10.89 0.64
N SER A 88 32.16 9.90 1.50
CA SER A 88 31.44 8.63 1.42
C SER A 88 29.99 8.83 1.91
N PRO A 89 29.10 7.82 1.82
CA PRO A 89 27.79 7.90 2.45
C PRO A 89 27.83 8.22 3.95
N ASP A 90 28.93 7.92 4.66
CA ASP A 90 29.12 8.27 6.08
C ASP A 90 29.60 9.73 6.29
N GLY A 91 29.76 10.48 5.20
CA GLY A 91 30.24 11.86 5.17
C GLY A 91 31.74 11.98 4.90
N ASN A 92 32.20 13.23 4.80
CA ASN A 92 33.61 13.60 4.73
C ASN A 92 34.20 13.76 6.15
N PRO A 93 35.50 14.10 6.32
CA PRO A 93 36.10 14.24 7.65
C PRO A 93 35.58 15.40 8.51
N PHE A 94 34.81 16.34 7.94
CA PHE A 94 34.39 17.57 8.61
C PHE A 94 33.02 17.44 9.29
N PRO A 95 32.86 17.87 10.56
CA PRO A 95 31.55 17.97 11.18
C PRO A 95 30.70 19.00 10.44
N CYS A 96 29.39 18.77 10.39
CA CYS A 96 28.46 19.72 9.77
C CYS A 96 28.18 20.90 10.72
N THR A 97 27.49 21.92 10.20
CA THR A 97 27.09 23.11 10.96
C THR A 97 25.66 22.98 11.50
N PRO A 98 25.23 23.84 12.43
CA PRO A 98 23.83 23.88 12.89
C PRO A 98 22.79 24.12 11.78
N ALA A 99 23.19 24.65 10.62
CA ALA A 99 22.30 24.90 9.49
C ALA A 99 22.06 23.64 8.62
N CYS A 100 22.82 22.57 8.84
CA CYS A 100 22.62 21.32 8.11
C CYS A 100 21.28 20.66 8.50
N GLN A 101 20.73 19.87 7.58
CA GLN A 101 19.48 19.13 7.82
C GLN A 101 19.58 18.15 9.00
N LEU A 102 20.77 17.58 9.22
CA LEU A 102 21.11 16.80 10.40
C LEU A 102 22.46 17.26 10.97
N PRO A 103 22.48 18.25 11.89
CA PRO A 103 23.72 18.82 12.43
C PRO A 103 24.63 17.80 13.15
N SER A 104 24.07 16.69 13.63
CA SER A 104 24.83 15.61 14.28
C SER A 104 25.57 14.69 13.31
N ALA A 105 25.26 14.75 12.02
CA ALA A 105 25.98 14.02 10.98
C ALA A 105 27.04 14.93 10.32
N LYS A 106 28.00 14.33 9.61
CA LYS A 106 29.06 15.05 8.89
C LYS A 106 28.57 15.64 7.58
N PHE A 107 29.35 16.56 6.99
CA PHE A 107 29.07 17.07 5.65
C PHE A 107 29.09 15.92 4.62
N GLY A 108 28.17 15.97 3.67
CA GLY A 108 28.06 15.01 2.57
C GLY A 108 27.49 13.65 2.98
N ALA A 109 27.18 13.41 4.26
CA ALA A 109 26.61 12.16 4.71
C ALA A 109 25.21 11.93 4.12
N LEU A 110 24.91 10.68 3.77
CA LEU A 110 23.57 10.28 3.36
C LEU A 110 22.63 10.29 4.56
N ILE A 111 21.53 11.03 4.45
CA ILE A 111 20.50 11.15 5.48
C ILE A 111 19.13 10.76 4.91
N GLY A 112 18.22 10.39 5.80
CA GLY A 112 16.86 10.00 5.44
C GLY A 112 15.83 10.57 6.39
N LYS A 113 14.58 10.67 5.93
CA LYS A 113 13.40 10.91 6.77
C LYS A 113 12.19 10.16 6.23
N ILE A 114 11.22 9.90 7.10
CA ILE A 114 9.95 9.26 6.75
C ILE A 114 8.86 10.30 6.83
N GLY A 115 8.20 10.61 5.72
CA GLY A 115 7.21 11.69 5.62
C GLY A 115 7.86 13.09 5.53
N THR A 116 7.10 14.07 5.02
CA THR A 116 7.59 15.44 4.80
C THR A 116 7.89 16.18 6.12
N ASP A 117 7.12 15.88 7.16
CA ASP A 117 7.20 16.37 8.54
C ASP A 117 8.07 15.50 9.46
N GLY A 118 8.76 14.49 8.92
CA GLY A 118 9.62 13.59 9.68
C GLY A 118 10.97 14.22 10.02
N SER A 119 11.52 13.85 11.18
CA SER A 119 12.90 14.21 11.54
C SER A 119 13.92 13.44 10.69
N TRP A 120 15.02 14.12 10.35
CA TRP A 120 16.14 13.49 9.65
C TRP A 120 16.90 12.54 10.56
N PHE A 121 17.41 11.45 9.98
CA PHE A 121 18.32 10.50 10.61
C PHE A 121 19.49 10.18 9.67
N LEU A 122 20.65 9.85 10.26
CA LEU A 122 21.81 9.39 9.49
C LEU A 122 21.48 8.05 8.84
N VAL A 123 21.69 7.90 7.54
CA VAL A 123 21.61 6.60 6.84
C VAL A 123 23.00 6.00 6.73
N GLY A 124 24.00 6.77 6.30
CA GLY A 124 25.37 6.27 6.18
C GLY A 124 25.55 5.24 5.05
N SER A 125 26.65 4.49 5.12
CA SER A 125 26.96 3.40 4.17
C SER A 125 26.07 2.18 4.35
N SER A 126 25.63 1.91 5.58
CA SER A 126 24.66 0.86 5.89
C SER A 126 23.89 1.18 7.15
N LYS A 127 22.60 0.86 7.17
CA LYS A 127 21.75 1.02 8.35
C LYS A 127 20.55 0.10 8.34
N LEU A 128 20.15 -0.36 9.51
CA LEU A 128 18.84 -0.96 9.76
C LEU A 128 18.04 -0.05 10.68
N ILE A 129 16.77 0.21 10.32
CA ILE A 129 15.81 0.89 11.20
C ILE A 129 14.51 0.10 11.29
N THR A 130 13.74 0.41 12.32
CA THR A 130 12.29 0.16 12.33
C THR A 130 11.60 1.48 12.04
N ALA A 131 10.73 1.52 11.03
CA ALA A 131 9.96 2.70 10.71
C ALA A 131 9.03 3.05 11.88
N ASN A 132 9.19 4.23 12.46
CA ASN A 132 8.43 4.69 13.62
C ASN A 132 7.12 5.39 13.25
N ARG A 133 6.92 5.66 11.95
CA ARG A 133 5.78 6.40 11.41
C ARG A 133 5.49 5.97 9.99
N ARG A 134 4.27 6.24 9.54
CA ARG A 134 3.90 6.10 8.13
C ARG A 134 4.40 7.29 7.32
N GLY A 135 4.86 7.05 6.10
CA GLY A 135 5.19 8.13 5.17
C GLY A 135 6.12 7.69 4.03
N GLY A 136 6.22 8.52 3.00
CA GLY A 136 7.20 8.32 1.94
C GLY A 136 8.62 8.48 2.49
N LEU A 137 9.51 7.56 2.14
CA LEU A 137 10.94 7.66 2.44
C LEU A 137 11.57 8.72 1.52
N ILE A 138 12.25 9.68 2.14
CA ILE A 138 12.97 10.77 1.46
C ILE A 138 14.44 10.67 1.86
N LEU A 139 15.35 10.70 0.88
CA LEU A 139 16.81 10.63 1.08
C LEU A 139 17.48 11.90 0.59
N GLY A 140 18.52 12.37 1.28
CA GLY A 140 19.23 13.60 0.92
C GLY A 140 20.68 13.58 1.35
N ILE A 141 21.41 14.61 0.94
CA ILE A 141 22.80 14.85 1.31
C ILE A 141 22.83 15.87 2.45
N ASN A 142 23.56 15.54 3.52
CA ASN A 142 23.68 16.43 4.65
C ASN A 142 24.65 17.58 4.33
N ASP A 143 24.09 18.74 4.01
CA ASP A 143 24.82 19.95 3.68
C ASP A 143 23.99 21.20 4.03
N THR A 144 24.64 22.37 4.02
CA THR A 144 23.99 23.67 4.11
C THR A 144 23.63 24.23 2.74
N ILE A 145 24.40 23.90 1.72
CA ILE A 145 24.22 24.36 0.35
C ILE A 145 24.36 23.13 -0.55
N HIS A 146 23.30 22.79 -1.27
CA HIS A 146 23.29 21.56 -2.08
C HIS A 146 23.61 21.82 -3.55
N ASN A 147 23.27 23.00 -4.10
CA ASN A 147 23.32 23.24 -5.55
C ASN A 147 24.74 23.30 -6.14
N ASN A 148 25.77 23.44 -5.31
CA ASN A 148 27.18 23.42 -5.70
C ASN A 148 27.83 22.04 -5.51
N ASN A 149 27.11 21.04 -5.01
CA ASN A 149 27.65 19.71 -4.77
C ASN A 149 27.75 18.92 -6.08
N THR A 150 28.70 17.98 -6.15
CA THR A 150 28.88 17.10 -7.32
C THR A 150 28.90 15.62 -6.91
N GLY A 151 28.77 14.72 -7.89
CA GLY A 151 28.74 13.28 -7.65
C GLY A 151 27.36 12.75 -7.21
N SER A 152 27.33 11.52 -6.72
CA SER A 152 26.10 10.83 -6.29
C SER A 152 26.42 9.60 -5.45
N PHE A 153 25.45 9.18 -4.64
CA PHE A 153 25.44 7.84 -4.03
C PHE A 153 24.51 6.90 -4.78
N ASN A 154 24.89 5.64 -4.92
CA ASN A 154 23.99 4.56 -5.31
C ASN A 154 23.44 3.93 -4.03
N VAL A 155 22.12 3.99 -3.85
CA VAL A 155 21.46 3.51 -2.64
C VAL A 155 20.54 2.35 -2.99
N THR A 156 20.67 1.28 -2.22
CA THR A 156 19.77 0.13 -2.17
C THR A 156 18.99 0.21 -0.85
N VAL A 157 17.67 0.18 -0.92
CA VAL A 157 16.79 0.15 0.25
C VAL A 157 15.96 -1.12 0.19
N SER A 158 16.08 -1.98 1.20
CA SER A 158 15.27 -3.19 1.37
C SER A 158 14.31 -3.02 2.53
N VAL A 159 13.01 -3.16 2.26
CA VAL A 159 11.94 -3.07 3.26
C VAL A 159 11.36 -4.46 3.51
N GLU A 160 11.46 -4.93 4.74
CA GLU A 160 10.74 -6.07 5.27
C GLU A 160 9.54 -5.53 6.06
N GLY A 161 8.34 -5.64 5.49
CA GLY A 161 7.15 -5.13 6.15
C GLY A 161 6.77 -5.99 7.35
N THR A 162 6.58 -5.39 8.53
CA THR A 162 5.88 -6.09 9.62
C THR A 162 4.38 -5.93 9.40
N LEU A 163 3.86 -6.55 8.36
CA LEU A 163 2.43 -6.57 8.10
C LEU A 163 1.90 -7.91 8.55
N THR A 164 1.15 -7.91 9.64
CA THR A 164 0.30 -9.07 9.92
C THR A 164 -0.73 -9.12 8.79
N PRO A 165 -0.79 -10.20 8.00
CA PRO A 165 -1.89 -10.43 7.06
C PRO A 165 -3.22 -10.28 7.77
N CYS A 166 -4.31 -10.03 7.04
CA CYS A 166 -5.62 -10.06 7.68
C CYS A 166 -5.82 -11.44 8.34
N VAL A 167 -6.05 -11.44 9.66
CA VAL A 167 -6.39 -12.64 10.42
C VAL A 167 -7.92 -12.70 10.55
N PRO A 168 -8.58 -13.75 10.01
CA PRO A 168 -10.02 -13.91 10.14
C PRO A 168 -10.43 -13.98 11.61
N GLY A 169 -11.56 -13.37 11.93
CA GLY A 169 -12.10 -13.36 13.28
C GLY A 169 -13.61 -13.17 13.29
N PRO A 170 -14.27 -13.29 14.45
CA PRO A 170 -15.73 -13.18 14.54
C PRO A 170 -16.29 -11.90 13.93
N SER A 171 -15.58 -10.78 14.05
CA SER A 171 -15.96 -9.47 13.49
C SER A 171 -15.05 -8.99 12.36
N THR A 172 -14.30 -9.91 11.73
CA THR A 172 -13.27 -9.57 10.76
C THR A 172 -13.34 -10.46 9.54
N LEU A 173 -13.74 -9.87 8.41
CA LEU A 173 -13.64 -10.52 7.10
C LEU A 173 -12.28 -10.21 6.47
N CYS A 174 -11.61 -11.25 5.99
CA CYS A 174 -10.37 -11.13 5.24
C CYS A 174 -10.64 -11.50 3.79
N LEU A 175 -10.59 -10.51 2.90
CA LEU A 175 -10.95 -10.65 1.49
C LEU A 175 -9.76 -10.35 0.57
N ALA A 176 -9.90 -10.76 -0.70
CA ALA A 176 -8.86 -10.77 -1.72
C ALA A 176 -7.59 -11.45 -1.20
N GLU A 177 -7.70 -12.75 -0.95
CA GLU A 177 -6.62 -13.62 -0.46
C GLU A 177 -5.99 -13.14 0.86
N GLY A 178 -6.80 -12.53 1.74
CA GLY A 178 -6.36 -12.08 3.05
C GLY A 178 -5.63 -10.74 3.09
N ARG A 179 -5.56 -10.02 1.96
CA ARG A 179 -4.96 -8.69 1.90
C ARG A 179 -5.84 -7.61 2.54
N PHE A 180 -7.16 -7.71 2.41
CA PHE A 180 -8.05 -6.65 2.88
C PHE A 180 -8.81 -7.08 4.11
N ARG A 181 -8.69 -6.27 5.17
CA ARG A 181 -9.47 -6.41 6.39
C ARG A 181 -10.74 -5.59 6.30
N VAL A 182 -11.88 -6.25 6.46
CA VAL A 182 -13.21 -5.65 6.42
C VAL A 182 -13.87 -5.78 7.78
N GLU A 183 -14.31 -4.64 8.32
CA GLU A 183 -14.91 -4.51 9.65
C GLU A 183 -16.15 -3.61 9.53
N VAL A 184 -17.21 -3.93 10.27
CA VAL A 184 -18.45 -3.13 10.27
C VAL A 184 -18.79 -2.77 11.71
N ALA A 185 -19.03 -1.49 11.98
CA ALA A 185 -19.65 -1.04 13.22
C ALA A 185 -21.08 -0.59 12.91
N TRP A 186 -22.04 -0.93 13.75
CA TRP A 186 -23.45 -0.60 13.55
C TRP A 186 -24.09 0.03 14.79
N ARG A 187 -25.16 0.79 14.56
CA ARG A 187 -26.02 1.40 15.60
C ARG A 187 -27.49 1.31 15.19
N ASN A 188 -28.36 1.02 16.16
CA ASN A 188 -29.81 1.18 16.04
C ASN A 188 -30.34 2.14 17.13
N SER A 189 -31.66 2.23 17.31
CA SER A 189 -32.29 3.18 18.25
C SER A 189 -31.94 2.97 19.73
N GLY A 190 -31.31 1.85 20.12
CA GLY A 190 -30.93 1.58 21.51
C GLY A 190 -29.68 0.74 21.71
N GLN A 191 -29.02 0.27 20.65
CA GLN A 191 -27.90 -0.65 20.70
C GLN A 191 -26.82 -0.26 19.68
N THR A 192 -25.59 -0.67 19.99
CA THR A 192 -24.44 -0.59 19.08
C THR A 192 -23.71 -1.92 19.10
N GLY A 193 -22.95 -2.21 18.06
CA GLY A 193 -22.14 -3.41 18.00
C GLY A 193 -21.25 -3.47 16.78
N PHE A 194 -20.55 -4.58 16.65
CA PHE A 194 -19.80 -4.92 15.45
C PHE A 194 -20.58 -5.93 14.61
N GLY A 195 -20.42 -5.85 13.30
CA GLY A 195 -20.89 -6.87 12.39
C GLY A 195 -20.04 -8.11 12.53
N ASN A 196 -20.69 -9.26 12.42
CA ASN A 196 -20.05 -10.56 12.55
C ASN A 196 -19.90 -11.20 11.16
N ALA A 197 -18.72 -11.75 10.89
CA ALA A 197 -18.44 -12.51 9.68
C ALA A 197 -19.28 -13.79 9.65
N ALA A 198 -19.97 -14.05 8.54
CA ALA A 198 -20.59 -15.35 8.30
C ALA A 198 -19.52 -16.39 7.96
N ALA A 199 -19.79 -17.66 8.28
CA ALA A 199 -18.86 -18.76 8.00
C ALA A 199 -18.71 -19.08 6.50
N CYS A 200 -19.64 -18.61 5.66
CA CYS A 200 -19.66 -18.85 4.22
C CYS A 200 -19.25 -17.61 3.44
N GLY A 201 -18.46 -17.82 2.39
CA GLY A 201 -17.96 -16.78 1.51
C GLY A 201 -17.06 -17.36 0.41
N THR A 202 -16.34 -16.47 -0.26
CA THR A 202 -15.26 -16.78 -1.23
C THR A 202 -14.02 -15.98 -0.83
N ALA A 203 -12.90 -16.18 -1.51
CA ALA A 203 -11.71 -15.36 -1.29
C ALA A 203 -11.97 -13.85 -1.45
N ASP A 204 -12.88 -13.46 -2.35
CA ASP A 204 -13.13 -12.06 -2.69
C ASP A 204 -14.43 -11.49 -2.11
N SER A 205 -15.30 -12.33 -1.55
CA SER A 205 -16.64 -11.93 -1.10
C SER A 205 -17.01 -12.56 0.24
N GLY A 206 -17.55 -11.76 1.14
CA GLY A 206 -18.00 -12.20 2.46
C GLY A 206 -19.36 -11.63 2.82
N LEU A 207 -19.98 -12.24 3.83
CA LEU A 207 -21.28 -11.84 4.36
C LEU A 207 -21.13 -11.42 5.82
N VAL A 208 -21.90 -10.41 6.21
CA VAL A 208 -21.91 -9.85 7.57
C VAL A 208 -23.33 -9.87 8.11
N TRP A 209 -23.47 -10.26 9.38
CA TRP A 209 -24.72 -10.19 10.14
C TRP A 209 -24.55 -9.37 11.41
N PHE A 210 -25.60 -8.69 11.85
CA PHE A 210 -25.53 -7.81 13.03
C PHE A 210 -26.11 -8.48 14.28
N PHE A 211 -27.36 -8.96 14.19
CA PHE A 211 -28.13 -9.40 15.35
C PHE A 211 -28.17 -10.92 15.53
N ALA A 212 -28.26 -11.66 14.43
CA ALA A 212 -28.40 -13.11 14.44
C ALA A 212 -27.73 -13.73 13.22
N GLN A 213 -27.05 -14.86 13.42
CA GLN A 213 -26.35 -15.60 12.35
C GLN A 213 -27.28 -16.09 11.23
N THR A 214 -28.59 -16.17 11.46
CA THR A 214 -29.62 -16.55 10.48
C THR A 214 -30.21 -15.35 9.72
N ASN A 215 -29.83 -14.11 10.05
CA ASN A 215 -30.31 -12.90 9.39
C ASN A 215 -29.12 -12.05 8.92
N TRP A 216 -28.69 -12.27 7.68
CA TRP A 216 -27.55 -11.57 7.09
C TRP A 216 -27.96 -10.19 6.61
N GLU A 217 -27.09 -9.21 6.86
CA GLU A 217 -27.40 -7.79 6.65
C GLU A 217 -26.66 -7.23 5.43
N MET A 218 -25.48 -7.76 5.12
CA MET A 218 -24.58 -7.17 4.14
C MET A 218 -23.72 -8.21 3.43
N LEU A 219 -23.62 -8.08 2.11
CA LEU A 219 -22.56 -8.67 1.29
C LEU A 219 -21.49 -7.61 1.04
N VAL A 220 -20.22 -7.98 1.21
CA VAL A 220 -19.07 -7.14 0.84
C VAL A 220 -18.19 -7.92 -0.12
N LYS A 221 -17.68 -7.25 -1.15
CA LYS A 221 -16.80 -7.83 -2.15
C LYS A 221 -15.65 -6.89 -2.46
N ILE A 222 -14.45 -7.44 -2.59
CA ILE A 222 -13.25 -6.72 -3.00
C ILE A 222 -12.72 -7.37 -4.27
N ILE A 223 -12.58 -6.58 -5.33
CA ILE A 223 -12.09 -7.07 -6.63
C ILE A 223 -10.75 -6.45 -6.95
N ASN A 224 -9.82 -7.30 -7.38
CA ASN A 224 -8.62 -6.87 -8.05
C ASN A 224 -8.98 -6.36 -9.45
N GLY A 225 -9.16 -5.05 -9.58
CA GLY A 225 -9.39 -4.35 -10.85
C GLY A 225 -8.11 -3.77 -11.46
N CYS A 226 -6.93 -4.19 -10.99
CA CYS A 226 -5.66 -3.55 -11.33
C CYS A 226 -5.36 -3.58 -12.83
N GLY A 227 -5.70 -4.68 -13.52
CA GLY A 227 -5.56 -4.79 -14.97
C GLY A 227 -6.54 -3.94 -15.78
N LEU A 228 -7.51 -3.28 -15.14
CA LEU A 228 -8.55 -2.49 -15.80
C LEU A 228 -8.37 -0.99 -15.57
N ASN A 229 -8.09 -0.55 -14.34
CA ASN A 229 -7.96 0.87 -14.01
C ASN A 229 -6.95 1.18 -12.88
N SER A 230 -6.01 0.27 -12.59
CA SER A 230 -5.04 0.44 -11.49
C SER A 230 -5.70 0.73 -10.14
N ARG A 231 -6.81 0.03 -9.85
CA ARG A 231 -7.51 0.09 -8.56
C ARG A 231 -7.93 -1.29 -8.04
N TYR A 232 -7.99 -1.44 -6.72
CA TYR A 232 -8.90 -2.40 -6.10
C TYR A 232 -10.27 -1.76 -5.93
N TRP A 233 -11.31 -2.54 -6.16
CA TRP A 233 -12.70 -2.10 -6.12
C TRP A 233 -13.38 -2.63 -4.88
N VAL A 234 -14.26 -1.83 -4.27
CA VAL A 234 -15.11 -2.25 -3.15
C VAL A 234 -16.57 -2.22 -3.60
N PHE A 235 -17.24 -3.35 -3.43
CA PHE A 235 -18.69 -3.46 -3.63
C PHE A 235 -19.35 -3.85 -2.31
N MET A 236 -20.54 -3.32 -2.08
CA MET A 236 -21.36 -3.70 -0.94
C MET A 236 -22.83 -3.62 -1.30
N ALA A 237 -23.60 -4.60 -0.84
CA ALA A 237 -25.05 -4.60 -0.92
C ALA A 237 -25.58 -4.99 0.45
N ALA A 238 -26.43 -4.14 1.03
CA ALA A 238 -26.98 -4.39 2.35
C ALA A 238 -28.51 -4.30 2.32
N THR A 239 -29.17 -5.23 3.00
CA THR A 239 -30.63 -5.35 3.06
C THR A 239 -31.20 -4.70 4.32
N THR A 240 -30.52 -3.65 4.80
CA THR A 240 -30.73 -3.08 6.12
C THR A 240 -30.93 -1.58 6.08
N ASN A 241 -31.71 -1.05 7.02
CA ASN A 241 -31.82 0.38 7.30
C ASN A 241 -31.12 0.79 8.62
N VAL A 242 -30.35 -0.13 9.19
CA VAL A 242 -29.52 0.10 10.37
C VAL A 242 -28.40 1.08 10.02
N GLU A 243 -27.99 1.91 10.98
CA GLU A 243 -26.82 2.75 10.80
C GLU A 243 -25.57 1.90 10.82
N PHE A 244 -24.65 2.10 9.88
CA PHE A 244 -23.36 1.42 9.91
C PHE A 244 -22.24 2.25 9.32
N THR A 245 -21.03 1.92 9.75
CA THR A 245 -19.77 2.27 9.08
C THR A 245 -19.07 0.99 8.66
N LEU A 246 -18.93 0.78 7.35
CA LEU A 246 -18.08 -0.23 6.76
C LEU A 246 -16.67 0.34 6.64
N ARG A 247 -15.68 -0.31 7.24
CA ARG A 247 -14.26 0.04 7.14
C ARG A 247 -13.52 -1.07 6.40
N VAL A 248 -12.86 -0.70 5.31
CA VAL A 248 -11.99 -1.60 4.52
C VAL A 248 -10.56 -1.10 4.68
N THR A 249 -9.67 -1.95 5.19
CA THR A 249 -8.24 -1.66 5.37
C THR A 249 -7.43 -2.55 4.44
N ASP A 250 -6.64 -1.95 3.55
CA ASP A 250 -5.60 -2.63 2.80
C ASP A 250 -4.43 -2.92 3.74
N THR A 251 -4.23 -4.19 4.14
CA THR A 251 -3.17 -4.54 5.09
C THR A 251 -1.78 -4.45 4.48
N GLU A 252 -1.66 -4.37 3.15
CA GLU A 252 -0.37 -4.18 2.48
C GLU A 252 0.12 -2.74 2.51
N THR A 253 -0.77 -1.75 2.59
CA THR A 253 -0.40 -0.33 2.49
C THR A 253 -0.85 0.51 3.68
N GLY A 254 -1.68 -0.08 4.54
CA GLY A 254 -2.39 0.62 5.62
C GLY A 254 -3.45 1.61 5.13
N ALA A 255 -3.76 1.65 3.82
CA ALA A 255 -4.80 2.51 3.30
C ALA A 255 -6.18 2.06 3.82
N VAL A 256 -7.07 3.03 4.06
CA VAL A 256 -8.41 2.76 4.62
C VAL A 256 -9.45 3.48 3.78
N GLN A 257 -10.53 2.77 3.45
CA GLN A 257 -11.78 3.35 2.95
C GLN A 257 -12.90 3.14 3.96
N GLN A 258 -13.79 4.13 4.08
CA GLN A 258 -14.95 4.07 4.97
C GLN A 258 -16.23 4.46 4.23
N TYR A 259 -17.27 3.69 4.45
CA TYR A 259 -18.59 3.91 3.85
C TYR A 259 -19.65 3.92 4.95
N PHE A 260 -20.48 4.97 4.98
CA PHE A 260 -21.45 5.20 6.04
C PHE A 260 -22.88 5.15 5.50
N ASN A 261 -23.76 4.50 6.25
CA ASN A 261 -25.21 4.57 6.08
C ASN A 261 -25.86 5.11 7.36
N PRO A 262 -26.66 6.19 7.31
CA PRO A 262 -27.34 6.73 8.48
C PRO A 262 -28.54 5.88 8.92
N LEU A 263 -28.89 5.95 10.21
CA LEU A 263 -30.03 5.21 10.77
C LEU A 263 -31.34 5.55 10.04
N GLY A 264 -32.15 4.52 9.77
CA GLY A 264 -33.48 4.65 9.18
C GLY A 264 -33.47 4.78 7.66
N ARG A 265 -32.29 4.92 7.02
CA ARG A 265 -32.14 4.92 5.57
C ARG A 265 -31.78 3.51 5.09
N LEU A 266 -32.59 2.96 4.17
CA LEU A 266 -32.22 1.72 3.48
C LEU A 266 -30.89 1.92 2.74
N ALA A 267 -29.93 1.04 3.00
CA ALA A 267 -28.60 1.14 2.43
C ALA A 267 -28.64 1.00 0.90
N PRO A 268 -28.17 2.00 0.13
CA PRO A 268 -28.04 1.84 -1.31
C PRO A 268 -26.88 0.88 -1.63
N PRO A 269 -26.93 0.17 -2.78
CA PRO A 269 -25.78 -0.59 -3.24
C PRO A 269 -24.58 0.34 -3.49
N LEU A 270 -23.40 -0.13 -3.13
CA LEU A 270 -22.12 0.55 -3.34
C LEU A 270 -21.31 -0.18 -4.42
N ALA A 271 -20.77 0.59 -5.36
CA ALA A 271 -19.82 0.15 -6.37
C ALA A 271 -18.70 1.19 -6.50
N ASP A 272 -17.69 1.07 -5.65
CA ASP A 272 -16.52 1.94 -5.69
C ASP A 272 -15.38 1.27 -6.47
N THR A 273 -15.31 1.53 -7.77
CA THR A 273 -14.23 1.06 -8.64
C THR A 273 -12.96 1.92 -8.56
N GLY A 274 -12.95 2.93 -7.69
CA GLY A 274 -11.82 3.81 -7.42
C GLY A 274 -11.17 3.59 -6.05
N ALA A 275 -11.64 2.62 -5.27
CA ALA A 275 -11.45 2.56 -3.81
C ALA A 275 -9.98 2.62 -3.36
N PHE A 276 -9.09 1.79 -3.93
CA PHE A 276 -7.68 1.79 -3.52
C PHE A 276 -6.72 1.90 -4.70
N ALA A 277 -5.88 2.93 -4.66
CA ALA A 277 -4.76 3.17 -5.58
C ALA A 277 -3.50 2.39 -5.16
N THR A 278 -3.65 1.11 -4.84
CA THR A 278 -2.62 0.30 -4.19
C THR A 278 -2.31 -0.98 -4.94
N CYS A 279 -2.62 -1.00 -6.25
CA CYS A 279 -2.25 -2.11 -7.12
C CYS A 279 -0.75 -2.41 -7.09
N PRO A 280 -0.37 -3.69 -7.26
CA PRO A 280 0.98 -4.05 -7.66
C PRO A 280 1.34 -3.52 -9.06
#